data_AF-A0A835S7Q4-F1
#
_entry.id   AF-A0A835S7Q4-F1
#
_cell.length_a   1.000
_cell.length_b   1.000
_cell.length_c   1.000
_cell.angle_alpha   90.00
_cell.angle_beta   90.00
_cell.angle_gamma   90.00
#
_symmetry.space_group_name_H-M   'P 1'
#
loop_
_entity.id
_entity.type
_entity.pdbx_description
1 polymer ?
#
loop_
_entity_poly.entity_id
_entity_poly.type
_entity_poly.pdbx_seq_one_letter_code
_entity_poly.pdbx_strand_id
1 'polypeptide(L)'
;MITDPPRPPPPAYLSALQPPTASLANLTSSSSSSASASASASASASASASASASASASASASASASGGGGGGGDASTSAGVGDGEEGGGARLWPPPLEPLTVGCSLPGDGQAQGDKAAGPDAEAAAGTDPAIPPPEPRCLQEVCARVILRNISVHNCCELLELAQGVEGPAFAPIAAACLRYAVNSFETLVGLRDEATLRGCLGPDVYDSLAAALEERRAYLASLKAGLGRVRERQAPPAEAAAPRQETSVAGNPVCYPLAALAPGLVWPADVDGGCREQWLCSADWETAFGLHAPGLSYAAFAALPAWRRSKLKQAAGLF
;
A
#
# COMPACT_ATOMS: atom_id res chain seq x y z
N MET A 1 -3.62 -13.05 30.71
CA MET A 1 -4.44 -13.23 29.50
C MET A 1 -4.28 -11.98 28.66
N ILE A 2 -3.51 -12.06 27.57
CA ILE A 2 -3.30 -10.93 26.66
C ILE A 2 -4.38 -11.07 25.58
N THR A 3 -5.39 -10.20 25.63
CA THR A 3 -6.41 -10.10 24.60
C THR A 3 -5.83 -9.37 23.39
N ASP A 4 -5.77 -10.07 22.26
CA ASP A 4 -5.37 -9.51 20.97
C ASP A 4 -6.31 -8.35 20.59
N PRO A 5 -5.82 -7.16 20.21
CA PRO A 5 -6.70 -6.08 19.77
C PRO A 5 -7.50 -6.46 18.51
N PRO A 6 -8.74 -5.96 18.38
CA PRO A 6 -9.58 -6.26 17.23
C PRO A 6 -8.94 -5.76 15.93
N ARG A 7 -8.93 -6.63 14.91
CA ARG A 7 -8.46 -6.30 13.55
C ARG A 7 -9.35 -5.18 12.97
N PRO A 8 -8.78 -4.12 12.36
CA PRO A 8 -9.58 -3.09 11.73
C PRO A 8 -10.40 -3.65 10.55
N PRO A 9 -11.60 -3.10 10.28
CA PRO A 9 -12.40 -3.51 9.12
C PRO A 9 -11.67 -3.19 7.81
N PRO A 10 -11.92 -3.95 6.74
CA PRO A 10 -11.37 -3.63 5.42
C PRO A 10 -11.88 -2.25 4.95
N PRO A 11 -11.07 -1.49 4.19
CA PRO A 11 -11.46 -0.16 3.75
C PRO A 11 -12.60 -0.19 2.73
N ALA A 12 -13.53 0.75 2.85
CA ALA A 12 -14.81 0.77 2.12
C ALA A 12 -14.67 0.86 0.58
N TYR A 13 -13.53 1.32 0.06
CA TYR A 13 -13.33 1.46 -1.39
C TYR A 13 -13.26 0.13 -2.14
N LEU A 14 -12.98 -1.00 -1.45
CA LEU A 14 -13.02 -2.32 -2.08
C LEU A 14 -14.44 -2.76 -2.46
N SER A 15 -15.47 -2.24 -1.78
CA SER A 15 -16.87 -2.51 -2.10
C SER A 15 -17.35 -1.77 -3.36
N ALA A 16 -16.69 -0.66 -3.74
CA ALA A 16 -17.03 0.12 -4.94
C ALA A 16 -16.50 -0.50 -6.24
N LEU A 17 -15.62 -1.50 -6.16
CA LEU A 17 -15.06 -2.22 -7.31
C LEU A 17 -15.86 -3.47 -7.70
N GLN A 18 -16.95 -3.80 -6.98
CA GLN A 18 -17.87 -4.84 -7.44
C GLN A 18 -18.67 -4.30 -8.63
N PRO A 19 -18.62 -4.95 -9.81
CA PRO A 19 -19.49 -4.58 -10.91
C PRO A 19 -20.95 -4.72 -10.45
N PRO A 20 -21.86 -3.79 -10.83
CA PRO A 20 -23.26 -3.91 -10.49
C PRO A 20 -23.78 -5.23 -11.06
N THR A 21 -24.10 -6.18 -10.19
CA THR A 21 -24.80 -7.40 -10.56
C THR A 21 -26.22 -6.97 -10.93
N ALA A 22 -26.44 -6.66 -12.21
CA ALA A 22 -27.76 -6.41 -12.74
C ALA A 22 -28.60 -7.68 -12.54
N SER A 23 -29.55 -7.60 -11.61
CA SER A 23 -30.59 -8.60 -11.43
C SER A 23 -31.47 -8.59 -12.68
N LEU A 24 -31.23 -9.52 -13.60
CA LEU A 24 -32.10 -9.82 -14.73
C LEU A 24 -33.36 -10.52 -14.21
N ALA A 25 -34.26 -9.75 -13.60
CA ALA A 25 -35.62 -10.17 -13.35
C ALA A 25 -36.41 -10.13 -14.68
N ASN A 26 -36.45 -11.30 -15.32
CA ASN A 26 -37.62 -11.88 -15.98
C ASN A 26 -38.71 -10.90 -16.47
N LEU A 27 -38.65 -10.52 -17.75
CA LEU A 27 -39.80 -9.98 -18.49
C LEU A 27 -40.06 -10.88 -19.70
N THR A 28 -40.83 -11.93 -19.45
CA THR A 28 -41.51 -12.71 -20.48
C THR A 28 -42.64 -11.88 -21.08
N SER A 29 -42.48 -11.58 -22.37
CA SER A 29 -43.48 -11.56 -23.44
C SER A 29 -44.95 -11.34 -23.06
N SER A 30 -45.52 -10.23 -23.55
CA SER A 30 -46.93 -10.20 -23.96
C SER A 30 -47.08 -9.25 -25.15
N SER A 31 -47.12 -9.88 -26.31
CA SER A 31 -47.48 -9.31 -27.60
C SER A 31 -48.93 -8.83 -27.54
N SER A 32 -49.18 -7.56 -27.87
CA SER A 32 -50.48 -7.17 -28.43
C SER A 32 -50.31 -6.01 -29.41
N SER A 33 -50.84 -6.27 -30.58
CA SER A 33 -50.84 -5.44 -31.78
C SER A 33 -51.74 -4.22 -31.58
N SER A 34 -51.30 -3.04 -32.02
CA SER A 34 -52.21 -2.06 -32.62
C SER A 34 -51.42 -1.01 -33.39
N ALA A 35 -51.83 -0.82 -34.64
CA ALA A 35 -51.37 0.22 -35.54
C ALA A 35 -52.01 1.56 -35.19
N SER A 36 -51.31 2.68 -35.41
CA SER A 36 -51.78 3.81 -36.24
C SER A 36 -50.83 5.03 -36.21
N ALA A 37 -50.53 5.51 -37.43
CA ALA A 37 -50.58 6.89 -37.90
C ALA A 37 -49.77 8.02 -37.22
N SER A 38 -48.90 8.61 -38.06
CA SER A 38 -48.80 10.06 -38.33
C SER A 38 -48.42 11.02 -37.21
N ALA A 39 -47.30 11.73 -37.36
CA ALA A 39 -47.31 13.14 -37.76
C ALA A 39 -45.95 13.82 -37.51
N SER A 40 -45.56 14.61 -38.50
CA SER A 40 -44.48 15.57 -38.56
C SER A 40 -44.58 16.65 -37.47
N ALA A 41 -43.44 17.12 -36.94
CA ALA A 41 -43.24 18.54 -36.63
C ALA A 41 -41.77 18.84 -36.30
N SER A 42 -41.15 19.59 -37.20
CA SER A 42 -39.97 20.42 -37.00
C SER A 42 -40.21 21.56 -36.00
N ALA A 43 -39.22 21.88 -35.16
CA ALA A 43 -39.06 23.21 -34.59
C ALA A 43 -37.60 23.47 -34.18
N SER A 44 -36.93 24.25 -35.02
CA SER A 44 -35.75 25.04 -34.74
C SER A 44 -36.03 26.18 -33.76
N ALA A 45 -35.13 26.45 -32.82
CA ALA A 45 -34.94 27.79 -32.25
C ALA A 45 -33.57 27.94 -31.57
N SER A 46 -32.70 28.67 -32.28
CA SER A 46 -31.53 29.40 -31.79
C SER A 46 -31.91 30.61 -30.95
N ALA A 47 -31.13 30.93 -29.91
CA ALA A 47 -30.82 32.30 -29.45
C ALA A 47 -29.82 32.23 -28.27
N SER A 48 -28.60 32.72 -28.42
CA SER A 48 -28.14 34.10 -28.10
C SER A 48 -27.84 34.28 -26.60
N ALA A 49 -26.55 34.41 -26.24
CA ALA A 49 -25.91 35.69 -25.86
C ALA A 49 -26.35 36.15 -24.45
N SER A 50 -25.48 36.50 -23.49
CA SER A 50 -24.48 37.58 -23.49
C SER A 50 -23.85 37.53 -22.08
N ALA A 51 -22.53 37.57 -21.94
CA ALA A 51 -21.73 38.77 -21.66
C ALA A 51 -21.53 39.12 -20.17
N SER A 52 -20.25 39.39 -19.87
CA SER A 52 -19.72 40.44 -18.96
C SER A 52 -20.02 40.35 -17.45
N ALA A 53 -19.17 40.77 -16.52
CA ALA A 53 -17.81 41.29 -16.51
C ALA A 53 -17.42 41.55 -15.03
N SER A 54 -16.12 41.80 -14.79
CA SER A 54 -15.56 42.60 -13.67
C SER A 54 -15.55 41.92 -12.28
N ALA A 55 -14.61 42.15 -11.37
CA ALA A 55 -13.52 43.11 -11.28
C ALA A 55 -12.43 42.60 -10.31
N SER A 56 -11.23 43.13 -10.54
CA SER A 56 -10.02 43.14 -9.73
C SER A 56 -10.18 43.62 -8.27
N ALA A 57 -9.33 43.09 -7.37
CA ALA A 57 -8.82 43.84 -6.21
C ALA A 57 -7.44 43.31 -5.77
N SER A 58 -6.46 44.20 -5.86
CA SER A 58 -5.08 44.06 -5.38
C SER A 58 -4.99 44.46 -3.91
N ALA A 59 -4.14 43.80 -3.12
CA ALA A 59 -3.59 44.40 -1.89
C ALA A 59 -2.20 43.84 -1.59
N SER A 60 -1.22 44.72 -1.71
CA SER A 60 0.16 44.56 -1.26
C SER A 60 0.27 45.09 0.17
N ALA A 61 1.07 44.45 1.02
CA ALA A 61 1.61 45.09 2.21
C ALA A 61 2.99 44.52 2.55
N SER A 62 3.94 45.45 2.71
CA SER A 62 5.36 45.25 2.97
C SER A 62 5.71 45.87 4.33
N ALA A 63 6.57 45.22 5.11
CA ALA A 63 7.46 45.81 6.14
C ALA A 63 8.42 44.68 6.60
N SER A 64 9.75 44.71 6.45
CA SER A 64 10.78 45.53 7.16
C SER A 64 10.69 45.36 8.69
N ALA A 65 11.72 45.04 9.50
CA ALA A 65 13.17 45.09 9.35
C ALA A 65 13.93 44.35 10.50
N SER A 66 15.21 44.02 10.23
CA SER A 66 16.46 44.19 11.05
C SER A 66 16.72 43.55 12.43
N GLY A 67 17.93 42.95 12.54
CA GLY A 67 18.77 42.70 13.73
C GLY A 67 19.36 41.28 13.72
N GLY A 68 20.65 40.95 13.83
CA GLY A 68 21.86 41.67 14.25
C GLY A 68 22.63 40.80 15.28
N GLY A 69 23.86 40.35 14.94
CA GLY A 69 24.81 39.66 15.85
C GLY A 69 24.94 38.14 15.59
N GLY A 70 26.10 37.48 15.54
CA GLY A 70 27.46 37.83 15.95
C GLY A 70 28.06 36.65 16.75
N GLY A 71 29.21 36.11 16.31
CA GLY A 71 29.98 35.04 16.99
C GLY A 71 29.85 33.67 16.29
N GLY A 72 30.89 33.01 15.79
CA GLY A 72 32.27 32.91 16.29
C GLY A 72 32.41 31.54 16.96
N GLY A 73 33.00 30.56 16.26
CA GLY A 73 33.17 29.21 16.79
C GLY A 73 33.60 28.21 15.73
N ASP A 74 34.91 28.16 15.49
CA ASP A 74 35.59 27.11 14.74
C ASP A 74 35.41 25.75 15.42
N ALA A 75 34.94 24.76 14.65
CA ALA A 75 35.19 23.35 14.93
C ALA A 75 35.20 22.59 13.60
N SER A 76 36.41 22.39 13.08
CA SER A 76 36.69 21.46 12.01
C SER A 76 36.38 20.04 12.50
N THR A 77 35.33 19.42 11.96
CA THR A 77 35.15 17.97 12.04
C THR A 77 35.11 17.43 10.62
N SER A 78 36.22 16.80 10.26
CA SER A 78 36.47 16.11 9.01
C SER A 78 35.57 14.89 8.83
N ALA A 79 35.01 14.79 7.62
CA ALA A 79 34.88 13.59 6.79
C ALA A 79 34.30 12.30 7.43
N GLY A 80 33.10 11.97 6.95
CA GLY A 80 32.51 10.63 7.02
C GLY A 80 31.34 10.54 6.04
N VAL A 81 31.62 10.73 4.75
CA VAL A 81 30.68 10.42 3.66
C VAL A 81 30.56 8.89 3.60
N GLY A 82 29.54 8.36 4.27
CA GLY A 82 29.10 6.99 4.11
C GLY A 82 27.97 6.97 3.08
N ASP A 83 28.30 6.54 1.87
CA ASP A 83 27.35 6.08 0.85
C ASP A 83 26.49 4.97 1.45
N GLY A 84 25.29 5.35 1.92
CA GLY A 84 24.27 4.43 2.39
C GLY A 84 23.34 4.10 1.24
N GLU A 85 23.67 3.04 0.51
CA GLU A 85 22.85 2.46 -0.53
C GLU A 85 21.38 2.31 -0.11
N GLU A 86 20.52 2.73 -1.02
CA GLU A 86 19.10 2.45 -1.08
C GLU A 86 18.81 0.97 -0.80
N GLY A 87 18.04 0.74 0.26
CA GLY A 87 17.46 -0.58 0.55
C GLY A 87 16.10 -0.44 1.23
N GLY A 88 15.38 0.64 0.93
CA GLY A 88 14.01 0.85 1.37
C GLY A 88 13.09 -0.14 0.66
N GLY A 89 13.02 -1.36 1.19
CA GLY A 89 11.96 -2.32 0.91
C GLY A 89 10.63 -1.78 1.42
N ALA A 90 10.14 -0.71 0.79
CA ALA A 90 8.75 -0.31 0.88
C ALA A 90 7.94 -1.51 0.38
N ARG A 91 7.32 -2.23 1.31
CA ARG A 91 6.24 -3.14 0.98
C ARG A 91 5.25 -2.31 0.18
N LEU A 92 5.18 -2.57 -1.12
CA LEU A 92 4.13 -2.07 -2.01
C LEU A 92 2.81 -2.53 -1.38
N TRP A 93 2.23 -1.61 -0.62
CA TRP A 93 0.85 -1.64 -0.17
C TRP A 93 0.11 -0.70 -1.12
N PRO A 94 -0.93 -1.17 -1.83
CA PRO A 94 -1.72 -2.37 -1.56
C PRO A 94 -1.06 -3.68 -2.05
N PRO A 95 -1.48 -4.85 -1.52
CA PRO A 95 -1.06 -6.14 -2.07
C PRO A 95 -1.36 -6.18 -3.57
N PRO A 96 -0.52 -6.83 -4.40
CA PRO A 96 -0.88 -7.11 -5.78
C PRO A 96 -2.20 -7.88 -5.76
N LEU A 97 -3.25 -7.27 -6.32
CA LEU A 97 -4.50 -7.97 -6.56
C LEU A 97 -4.16 -9.20 -7.37
N GLU A 98 -4.52 -10.39 -6.87
CA GLU A 98 -4.30 -11.64 -7.60
C GLU A 98 -4.83 -11.49 -9.03
N PRO A 99 -4.15 -12.05 -10.04
CA PRO A 99 -4.66 -12.03 -11.40
C PRO A 99 -5.99 -12.77 -11.39
N LEU A 100 -7.09 -12.01 -11.37
CA LEU A 100 -8.40 -12.55 -11.63
C LEU A 100 -8.34 -13.16 -13.03
N THR A 101 -8.27 -14.48 -13.07
CA THR A 101 -8.65 -15.26 -14.24
C THR A 101 -10.03 -14.77 -14.64
N VAL A 102 -10.08 -14.00 -15.74
CA VAL A 102 -11.33 -13.61 -16.36
C VAL A 102 -11.93 -14.88 -16.94
N GLY A 103 -12.63 -15.63 -16.09
CA GLY A 103 -13.56 -16.66 -16.49
C GLY A 103 -14.77 -15.97 -17.11
N CYS A 104 -14.68 -15.63 -18.39
CA CYS A 104 -15.87 -15.43 -19.21
C CYS A 104 -16.55 -16.81 -19.37
N SER A 105 -17.29 -17.24 -18.34
CA SER A 105 -18.20 -18.37 -18.46
C SER A 105 -19.36 -17.96 -19.35
N LEU A 106 -19.33 -18.43 -20.59
CA LEU A 106 -20.50 -18.50 -21.47
C LEU A 106 -21.59 -19.36 -20.79
N PRO A 107 -22.88 -18.98 -20.83
CA PRO A 107 -23.95 -19.82 -20.33
C PRO A 107 -24.14 -21.00 -21.28
N GLY A 108 -23.88 -22.21 -20.79
CA GLY A 108 -24.04 -23.46 -21.53
C GLY A 108 -24.54 -24.59 -20.62
N ASP A 109 -25.84 -24.82 -20.74
CA ASP A 109 -26.66 -26.01 -20.45
C ASP A 109 -26.41 -26.89 -19.22
N GLY A 110 -27.52 -27.11 -18.51
CA GLY A 110 -27.59 -27.83 -17.26
C GLY A 110 -27.22 -29.30 -17.36
N GLN A 111 -26.60 -29.79 -16.29
CA GLN A 111 -26.61 -31.20 -15.98
C GLN A 111 -26.82 -31.40 -14.48
N ALA A 112 -27.86 -32.14 -14.18
CA ALA A 112 -28.31 -32.48 -12.85
C ALA A 112 -27.38 -33.51 -12.18
N GLN A 113 -27.38 -33.43 -10.84
CA GLN A 113 -27.41 -34.56 -9.90
C GLN A 113 -26.07 -35.14 -9.41
N GLY A 114 -25.93 -35.21 -8.08
CA GLY A 114 -24.96 -36.07 -7.42
C GLY A 114 -24.62 -35.69 -5.98
N ASP A 115 -25.55 -35.91 -5.06
CA ASP A 115 -25.31 -35.91 -3.61
C ASP A 115 -24.31 -37.04 -3.25
N LYS A 116 -23.16 -36.73 -2.64
CA LYS A 116 -22.37 -37.76 -1.93
C LYS A 116 -21.46 -37.18 -0.84
N ALA A 117 -21.61 -37.79 0.33
CA ALA A 117 -21.06 -37.41 1.61
C ALA A 117 -19.55 -37.67 1.80
N ALA A 118 -18.97 -36.81 2.65
CA ALA A 118 -17.99 -37.03 3.73
C ALA A 118 -16.77 -37.97 3.53
N GLY A 119 -15.59 -37.38 3.72
CA GLY A 119 -14.39 -38.03 4.24
C GLY A 119 -13.32 -36.97 4.57
N PRO A 120 -12.86 -36.83 5.83
CA PRO A 120 -11.66 -36.08 6.16
C PRO A 120 -10.43 -36.99 6.02
N ASP A 121 -9.28 -36.38 5.74
CA ASP A 121 -7.93 -36.97 5.58
C ASP A 121 -7.45 -37.07 4.12
N ALA A 122 -7.06 -35.91 3.56
CA ALA A 122 -6.20 -35.83 2.40
C ALA A 122 -5.12 -34.76 2.63
N GLU A 123 -3.90 -35.24 2.87
CA GLU A 123 -2.66 -34.48 2.84
C GLU A 123 -2.58 -33.60 1.59
N ALA A 124 -2.35 -32.31 1.82
CA ALA A 124 -2.29 -31.27 0.79
C ALA A 124 -1.03 -31.42 -0.08
N ALA A 125 -1.08 -32.32 -1.06
CA ALA A 125 -0.29 -32.17 -2.26
C ALA A 125 -0.85 -30.97 -3.02
N ALA A 126 -0.13 -29.85 -3.00
CA ALA A 126 -0.39 -28.69 -3.84
C ALA A 126 -0.22 -29.11 -5.31
N GLY A 127 -1.27 -29.70 -5.87
CA GLY A 127 -1.40 -30.00 -7.28
C GLY A 127 -1.24 -28.68 -8.03
N THR A 128 -0.13 -28.57 -8.76
CA THR A 128 0.07 -27.50 -9.72
C THR A 128 -0.89 -27.79 -10.86
N ASP A 129 -2.09 -27.24 -10.76
CA ASP A 129 -3.12 -27.35 -11.80
C ASP A 129 -2.48 -26.92 -13.12
N PRO A 130 -2.47 -27.76 -14.17
CA PRO A 130 -1.82 -27.42 -15.42
C PRO A 130 -2.50 -26.16 -15.97
N ALA A 131 -1.77 -25.05 -15.95
CA ALA A 131 -2.26 -23.74 -16.36
C ALA A 131 -2.90 -23.85 -17.75
N ILE A 132 -4.24 -23.78 -17.79
CA ILE A 132 -4.99 -23.84 -19.02
C ILE A 132 -4.46 -22.71 -19.92
N PRO A 133 -3.93 -23.02 -21.11
CA PRO A 133 -3.38 -21.99 -21.99
C PRO A 133 -4.49 -20.99 -22.33
N PRO A 134 -4.20 -19.68 -22.31
CA PRO A 134 -5.21 -18.68 -22.61
C PRO A 134 -5.73 -18.90 -24.04
N PRO A 135 -7.05 -18.72 -24.29
CA PRO A 135 -7.64 -18.97 -25.60
C PRO A 135 -6.94 -18.14 -26.68
N GLU A 136 -6.76 -18.71 -27.88
CA GLU A 136 -6.20 -17.99 -29.01
C GLU A 136 -7.13 -16.84 -29.45
N PRO A 137 -6.58 -15.67 -29.80
CA PRO A 137 -7.40 -14.53 -30.20
C PRO A 137 -8.08 -14.80 -31.54
N ARG A 138 -9.39 -14.55 -31.63
CA ARG A 138 -10.22 -14.87 -32.82
C ARG A 138 -10.24 -13.76 -33.87
N CYS A 139 -9.87 -12.54 -33.49
CA CYS A 139 -9.89 -11.39 -34.40
C CYS A 139 -8.76 -10.39 -34.07
N LEU A 140 -8.45 -9.51 -35.03
CA LEU A 140 -7.45 -8.44 -34.86
C LEU A 140 -7.75 -7.55 -33.65
N GLN A 141 -9.03 -7.29 -33.37
CA GLN A 141 -9.45 -6.47 -32.23
C GLN A 141 -9.02 -7.07 -30.89
N GLU A 142 -9.12 -8.40 -30.72
CA GLU A 142 -8.64 -9.09 -29.52
C GLU A 142 -7.12 -9.05 -29.40
N VAL A 143 -6.40 -9.18 -30.52
CA VAL A 143 -4.94 -9.04 -30.54
C VAL A 143 -4.53 -7.64 -30.10
N CYS A 144 -5.14 -6.60 -30.66
CA CYS A 144 -4.88 -5.21 -30.28
C CYS A 144 -5.21 -4.96 -28.80
N ALA A 145 -6.35 -5.43 -28.31
CA ALA A 145 -6.72 -5.30 -26.91
C ALA A 145 -5.69 -5.94 -25.97
N ARG A 146 -5.18 -7.15 -26.29
CA ARG A 146 -4.12 -7.80 -25.51
C ARG A 146 -2.82 -6.99 -25.49
N VAL A 147 -2.44 -6.39 -26.62
CA VAL A 147 -1.26 -5.54 -26.71
C VAL A 147 -1.43 -4.28 -25.85
N ILE A 148 -2.59 -3.63 -25.94
CA ILE A 148 -2.90 -2.44 -25.12
C ILE A 148 -2.85 -2.79 -23.64
N LEU A 149 -3.51 -3.87 -23.21
CA LEU A 149 -3.54 -4.32 -21.82
C LEU A 149 -2.13 -4.59 -21.25
N ARG A 150 -1.22 -5.12 -22.07
CA ARG A 150 0.18 -5.35 -21.67
C ARG A 150 1.03 -4.09 -21.58
N ASN A 151 0.60 -3.00 -22.22
CA ASN A 151 1.33 -1.74 -22.32
C ASN A 151 0.60 -0.57 -21.63
N ILE A 152 -0.30 -0.87 -20.69
CA ILE A 152 -0.88 0.17 -19.82
C ILE A 152 0.24 0.72 -18.92
N SER A 153 0.35 2.04 -18.88
CA SER A 153 1.34 2.77 -18.11
C SER A 153 0.72 4.03 -17.51
N VAL A 154 1.43 4.68 -16.59
CA VAL A 154 0.97 5.93 -15.98
C VAL A 154 0.81 7.07 -17.01
N HIS A 155 1.56 7.02 -18.12
CA HIS A 155 1.54 8.08 -19.13
C HIS A 155 0.32 7.99 -20.07
N ASN A 156 -0.08 6.79 -20.47
CA ASN A 156 -1.17 6.56 -21.42
C ASN A 156 -2.51 6.19 -20.76
N CYS A 157 -2.56 5.93 -19.45
CA CYS A 157 -3.76 5.48 -18.76
C CYS A 157 -4.97 6.44 -18.94
N CYS A 158 -4.76 7.74 -18.80
CA CYS A 158 -5.84 8.73 -18.94
C CYS A 158 -6.37 8.81 -20.38
N GLU A 159 -5.48 8.82 -21.36
CA GLU A 159 -5.82 8.85 -22.79
C GLU A 159 -6.59 7.58 -23.20
N LEU A 160 -6.21 6.41 -22.67
CA LEU A 160 -6.91 5.16 -22.89
C LEU A 160 -8.29 5.13 -22.23
N LEU A 161 -8.45 5.73 -21.04
CA LEU A 161 -9.76 5.86 -20.38
C LEU A 161 -10.69 6.77 -21.17
N GLU A 162 -10.20 7.93 -21.61
CA GLU A 162 -10.96 8.87 -22.43
C GLU A 162 -11.39 8.24 -23.76
N LEU A 163 -10.47 7.55 -24.44
CA LEU A 163 -10.79 6.78 -25.65
C LEU A 163 -11.85 5.71 -25.39
N ALA A 164 -11.73 4.96 -24.28
CA ALA A 164 -12.66 3.89 -23.95
C ALA A 164 -14.05 4.40 -23.53
N GLN A 165 -14.17 5.65 -23.05
CA GLN A 165 -15.46 6.30 -22.80
C GLN A 165 -16.14 6.76 -24.08
N GLY A 166 -15.36 7.22 -25.08
CA GLY A 166 -15.90 7.70 -26.35
C GLY A 166 -16.31 6.60 -27.33
N VAL A 167 -15.86 5.36 -27.12
CA VAL A 167 -16.11 4.24 -28.03
C VAL A 167 -17.01 3.20 -27.37
N GLU A 168 -18.28 3.17 -27.78
CA GLU A 168 -19.19 2.10 -27.39
C GLU A 168 -18.77 0.79 -28.08
N GLY A 169 -18.25 -0.17 -27.31
CA GLY A 169 -17.91 -1.47 -27.85
C GLY A 169 -17.48 -2.50 -26.80
N PRO A 170 -17.90 -3.78 -26.93
CA PRO A 170 -17.60 -4.82 -25.95
C PRO A 170 -16.09 -5.10 -25.80
N ALA A 171 -15.29 -4.79 -26.82
CA ALA A 171 -13.84 -4.97 -26.77
C ALA A 171 -13.09 -3.92 -25.95
N PHE A 172 -13.68 -2.73 -25.74
CA PHE A 172 -13.06 -1.65 -24.96
C PHE A 172 -13.40 -1.75 -23.48
N ALA A 173 -14.49 -2.42 -23.10
CA ALA A 173 -14.85 -2.62 -21.70
C ALA A 173 -13.73 -3.28 -20.85
N PRO A 174 -13.03 -4.34 -21.33
CA PRO A 174 -11.88 -4.88 -20.60
C PRO A 174 -10.72 -3.89 -20.48
N ILE A 175 -10.48 -3.05 -21.49
CA ILE A 175 -9.42 -2.04 -21.49
C ILE A 175 -9.76 -0.94 -20.48
N ALA A 176 -10.99 -0.43 -20.49
CA ALA A 176 -11.47 0.55 -19.53
C ALA A 176 -11.35 0.03 -18.09
N ALA A 177 -11.80 -1.20 -17.84
CA ALA A 177 -11.70 -1.83 -16.53
C ALA A 177 -10.24 -2.00 -16.07
N ALA A 178 -9.34 -2.38 -16.98
CA ALA A 178 -7.92 -2.50 -16.67
C ALA A 178 -7.26 -1.14 -16.40
N CYS A 179 -7.56 -0.12 -17.19
CA CYS A 179 -7.07 1.24 -16.97
C CYS A 179 -7.59 1.80 -15.65
N LEU A 180 -8.86 1.58 -15.31
CA LEU A 180 -9.43 2.00 -14.04
C LEU A 180 -8.72 1.33 -12.85
N ARG A 181 -8.51 0.00 -12.90
CA ARG A 181 -7.74 -0.71 -11.87
C ARG A 181 -6.31 -0.18 -11.76
N TYR A 182 -5.66 0.08 -12.88
CA TYR A 182 -4.33 0.65 -12.91
C TYR A 182 -4.30 2.05 -12.28
N ALA A 183 -5.29 2.90 -12.62
CA ALA A 183 -5.43 4.24 -12.07
C ALA A 183 -5.67 4.22 -10.56
N VAL A 184 -6.51 3.31 -10.05
CA VAL A 184 -6.71 3.11 -8.60
C VAL A 184 -5.39 2.75 -7.90
N ASN A 185 -4.62 1.82 -8.46
CA ASN A 185 -3.35 1.37 -7.87
C ASN A 185 -2.23 2.43 -7.97
N SER A 186 -2.29 3.31 -8.97
CA SER A 186 -1.24 4.28 -9.29
C SER A 186 -1.70 5.73 -9.11
N PHE A 187 -2.79 5.96 -8.37
CA PHE A 187 -3.47 7.25 -8.28
C PHE A 187 -2.54 8.36 -7.77
N GLU A 188 -1.73 8.06 -6.75
CA GLU A 188 -0.75 8.99 -6.20
C GLU A 188 0.28 9.47 -7.24
N THR A 189 0.70 8.58 -8.15
CA THR A 189 1.61 8.94 -9.24
C THR A 189 0.90 9.75 -10.32
N LEU A 190 -0.35 9.41 -10.64
CA LEU A 190 -1.17 10.14 -11.60
C LEU A 190 -1.42 11.59 -11.16
N VAL A 191 -1.71 11.83 -9.88
CA VAL A 191 -1.86 13.18 -9.30
C VAL A 191 -0.59 14.01 -9.46
N GLY A 192 0.59 13.39 -9.47
CA GLY A 192 1.86 14.07 -9.71
C GLY A 192 2.14 14.41 -11.19
N LEU A 193 1.42 13.78 -12.12
CA LEU A 193 1.70 13.86 -13.57
C LEU A 193 0.62 14.59 -14.38
N ARG A 194 -0.63 14.63 -13.88
CA ARG A 194 -1.78 15.21 -14.58
C ARG A 194 -2.50 16.20 -13.67
N ASP A 195 -3.13 17.19 -14.27
CA ASP A 195 -3.97 18.14 -13.56
C ASP A 195 -5.28 17.50 -13.09
N GLU A 196 -5.87 18.10 -12.06
CA GLU A 196 -7.12 17.63 -11.45
C GLU A 196 -8.29 17.58 -12.45
N ALA A 197 -8.41 18.57 -13.34
CA ALA A 197 -9.52 18.62 -14.28
C ALA A 197 -9.47 17.44 -15.27
N THR A 198 -8.28 17.12 -15.79
CA THR A 198 -8.05 15.95 -16.65
C THR A 198 -8.39 14.65 -15.91
N LEU A 199 -7.90 14.47 -14.67
CA LEU A 199 -8.16 13.26 -13.90
C LEU A 199 -9.64 13.08 -13.57
N ARG A 200 -10.33 14.16 -13.19
CA ARG A 200 -11.76 14.16 -12.90
C ARG A 200 -12.59 13.90 -14.14
N GLY A 201 -12.16 14.39 -15.30
CA GLY A 201 -12.76 14.11 -16.61
C GLY A 201 -12.64 12.62 -16.98
N CYS A 202 -11.45 12.04 -16.90
CA CYS A 202 -11.22 10.67 -17.35
C CYS A 202 -11.70 9.59 -16.37
N LEU A 203 -11.74 9.86 -15.05
CA LEU A 203 -12.22 8.89 -14.05
C LEU A 203 -13.70 9.04 -13.74
N GLY A 204 -14.26 10.21 -14.03
CA GLY A 204 -15.55 10.64 -13.50
C GLY A 204 -15.40 11.25 -12.10
N PRO A 205 -16.29 12.19 -11.72
CA PRO A 205 -16.19 12.93 -10.47
C PRO A 205 -16.25 12.04 -9.24
N ASP A 206 -17.15 11.04 -9.21
CA ASP A 206 -17.37 10.19 -8.05
C ASP A 206 -16.16 9.31 -7.73
N VAL A 207 -15.54 8.71 -8.76
CA VAL A 207 -14.35 7.87 -8.61
C VAL A 207 -13.15 8.72 -8.18
N TYR A 208 -12.97 9.89 -8.82
CA TYR A 208 -11.89 10.82 -8.47
C TYR A 208 -12.00 11.27 -7.01
N ASP A 209 -13.17 11.74 -6.58
CA ASP A 209 -13.39 12.23 -5.22
C ASP A 209 -13.15 11.13 -4.18
N SER A 210 -13.58 9.89 -4.47
CA SER A 210 -13.31 8.72 -3.61
C SER A 210 -11.82 8.42 -3.47
N LEU A 211 -11.07 8.44 -4.57
CA LEU A 211 -9.62 8.18 -4.56
C LEU A 211 -8.83 9.31 -3.91
N ALA A 212 -9.22 10.56 -4.15
CA ALA A 212 -8.64 11.74 -3.51
C ALA A 212 -8.82 11.70 -1.99
N ALA A 213 -10.03 11.36 -1.51
CA ALA A 213 -10.29 11.20 -0.08
C ALA A 213 -9.45 10.07 0.55
N ALA A 214 -9.35 8.92 -0.11
CA ALA A 214 -8.54 7.79 0.38
C ALA A 214 -7.04 8.12 0.45
N LEU A 215 -6.54 8.89 -0.51
CA LEU A 215 -5.15 9.34 -0.56
C LEU A 215 -4.84 10.35 0.55
N GLU A 216 -5.75 11.28 0.84
CA GLU A 216 -5.61 12.21 1.97
C GLU A 216 -5.69 11.50 3.33
N GLU A 217 -6.60 10.51 3.50
CA GLU A 217 -6.66 9.66 4.70
C GLU A 217 -5.33 8.94 4.93
N ARG A 218 -4.76 8.35 3.87
CA ARG A 218 -3.46 7.68 3.94
C ARG A 218 -2.34 8.64 4.32
N ARG A 219 -2.32 9.85 3.75
CA ARG A 219 -1.33 10.89 4.10
C ARG A 219 -1.46 11.31 5.56
N ALA A 220 -2.68 11.54 6.04
CA ALA A 220 -2.95 11.86 7.44
C ALA A 220 -2.50 10.74 8.38
N TYR A 221 -2.78 9.48 8.02
CA TYR A 221 -2.33 8.31 8.77
C TYR A 221 -0.80 8.23 8.84
N LEU A 222 -0.10 8.37 7.72
CA LEU A 222 1.36 8.36 7.68
C LEU A 222 1.96 9.55 8.44
N ALA A 223 1.35 10.72 8.37
CA ALA A 223 1.75 11.88 9.18
C ALA A 223 1.58 11.61 10.68
N SER A 224 0.49 10.93 11.09
CA SER A 224 0.26 10.54 12.48
C SER A 224 1.29 9.51 12.96
N LEU A 225 1.63 8.51 12.13
CA LEU A 225 2.69 7.55 12.41
C LEU A 225 4.04 8.26 12.54
N LYS A 226 4.38 9.17 11.63
CA LYS A 226 5.63 9.93 11.67
C LYS A 226 5.72 10.81 12.91
N ALA A 227 4.61 11.43 13.31
CA ALA A 227 4.53 12.21 14.55
C ALA A 227 4.68 11.34 15.80
N GLY A 228 4.17 10.09 15.77
CA GLY A 228 4.33 9.11 16.84
C GLY A 228 5.73 8.49 16.93
N LEU A 229 6.37 8.23 15.79
CA LEU A 229 7.71 7.63 15.68
C LEU A 229 8.82 8.51 16.28
N GLY A 230 8.60 9.82 16.40
CA GLY A 230 9.51 10.74 17.10
C GLY A 230 9.32 10.81 18.62
N ARG A 231 8.20 10.29 19.14
CA ARG A 231 7.99 10.14 20.59
C ARG A 231 8.42 8.74 20.98
N VAL A 232 9.73 8.51 21.04
CA VAL A 232 10.27 7.45 21.89
C VAL A 232 9.72 7.77 23.27
N ARG A 233 8.69 7.03 23.68
CA ARG A 233 8.09 7.17 25.01
C ARG A 233 9.24 6.94 25.97
N GLU A 234 9.79 8.02 26.54
CA GLU A 234 10.83 7.95 27.57
C GLU A 234 10.30 6.97 28.60
N ARG A 235 10.80 5.73 28.51
CA ARG A 235 10.50 4.73 29.52
C ARG A 235 11.24 5.24 30.72
N GLN A 236 10.48 5.53 31.77
CA GLN A 236 11.00 5.90 33.07
C GLN A 236 12.19 5.00 33.38
N ALA A 237 13.36 5.61 33.60
CA ALA A 237 14.59 4.87 33.76
C ALA A 237 14.38 3.78 34.83
N PRO A 238 14.74 2.51 34.55
CA PRO A 238 14.68 1.48 35.57
C PRO A 238 15.49 1.96 36.80
N PRO A 239 15.06 1.58 38.02
CA PRO A 239 15.78 1.96 39.24
C PRO A 239 17.26 1.62 39.08
N ALA A 240 18.15 2.56 39.43
CA ALA A 240 19.57 2.52 39.10
C ALA A 240 20.27 1.20 39.47
N GLU A 241 19.79 0.52 40.52
CA GLU A 241 20.28 -0.79 40.98
C GLU A 241 20.05 -1.92 39.97
N ALA A 242 18.99 -1.85 39.17
CA ALA A 242 18.66 -2.85 38.15
C ALA A 242 19.46 -2.68 36.84
N ALA A 243 20.18 -1.57 36.69
CA ALA A 243 20.98 -1.25 35.51
C ALA A 243 22.49 -1.42 35.72
N ALA A 244 22.91 -1.85 36.91
CA ALA A 244 24.32 -1.97 37.26
C ALA A 244 25.02 -3.08 36.43
N PRO A 245 26.29 -2.86 36.03
CA PRO A 245 27.09 -3.88 35.36
C PRO A 245 27.28 -5.10 36.26
N ARG A 246 27.22 -6.30 35.69
CA ARG A 246 27.56 -7.55 36.36
C ARG A 246 29.00 -7.93 36.02
N GLN A 247 29.78 -8.33 37.04
CA GLN A 247 31.14 -8.87 36.85
C GLN A 247 31.09 -10.33 36.36
N GLU A 248 30.39 -10.55 35.26
CA GLU A 248 30.29 -11.83 34.56
C GLU A 248 30.68 -11.60 33.11
N THR A 249 31.28 -12.61 32.49
CA THR A 249 31.69 -12.54 31.09
C THR A 249 30.48 -12.49 30.16
N SER A 250 30.48 -11.56 29.21
CA SER A 250 29.42 -11.47 28.20
C SER A 250 29.51 -12.63 27.19
N VAL A 251 28.42 -12.82 26.42
CA VAL A 251 28.37 -13.82 25.34
C VAL A 251 29.39 -13.57 24.21
N ALA A 252 29.88 -12.34 24.08
CA ALA A 252 30.95 -11.97 23.14
C ALA A 252 32.36 -12.04 23.76
N GLY A 253 32.47 -12.42 25.04
CA GLY A 253 33.74 -12.52 25.76
C GLY A 253 34.20 -11.24 26.44
N ASN A 254 33.35 -10.22 26.56
CA ASN A 254 33.69 -9.01 27.32
C ASN A 254 33.77 -9.33 28.82
N PRO A 255 34.61 -8.63 29.61
CA PRO A 255 34.80 -8.91 31.05
C PRO A 255 33.60 -8.52 31.91
N VAL A 256 32.65 -7.76 31.35
CA VAL A 256 31.45 -7.25 32.00
C VAL A 256 30.26 -7.54 31.09
N CYS A 257 29.11 -7.74 31.70
CA CYS A 257 27.83 -7.80 31.01
C CYS A 257 26.78 -6.93 31.70
N TYR A 258 25.73 -6.60 30.96
CA TYR A 258 24.62 -5.80 31.42
C TYR A 258 23.32 -6.61 31.35
N PRO A 259 22.43 -6.44 32.33
CA PRO A 259 21.14 -7.11 32.31
C PRO A 259 20.30 -6.62 31.11
N LEU A 260 19.45 -7.50 30.57
CA LEU A 260 18.62 -7.22 29.40
C LEU A 260 17.81 -5.91 29.55
N ALA A 261 17.29 -5.64 30.74
CA ALA A 261 16.52 -4.43 31.04
C ALA A 261 17.35 -3.13 30.94
N ALA A 262 18.66 -3.17 31.21
CA ALA A 262 19.55 -2.01 31.09
C ALA A 262 19.89 -1.67 29.64
N LEU A 263 19.83 -2.66 28.76
CA LEU A 263 20.12 -2.52 27.33
C LEU A 263 18.85 -2.22 26.51
N ALA A 264 17.72 -1.93 27.16
CA ALA A 264 16.48 -1.59 26.49
C ALA A 264 16.60 -0.28 25.67
N PRO A 265 15.86 -0.16 24.54
CA PRO A 265 15.86 1.05 23.72
C PRO A 265 15.28 2.24 24.50
N GLY A 266 15.84 3.43 24.26
CA GLY A 266 15.42 4.67 24.91
C GLY A 266 16.05 4.92 26.28
N LEU A 267 17.02 4.12 26.71
CA LEU A 267 17.84 4.37 27.90
C LEU A 267 19.19 4.98 27.51
N VAL A 268 19.78 5.75 28.42
CA VAL A 268 21.17 6.20 28.29
C VAL A 268 22.08 5.03 28.61
N TRP A 269 22.87 4.59 27.63
CA TRP A 269 23.77 3.46 27.79
C TRP A 269 25.15 3.91 28.29
N PRO A 270 25.90 3.01 28.94
CA PRO A 270 27.31 3.22 29.24
C PRO A 270 28.13 3.57 27.99
N ALA A 271 29.19 4.37 28.14
CA ALA A 271 29.97 4.88 27.02
C ALA A 271 30.70 3.81 26.21
N ASP A 272 30.91 2.63 26.79
CA ASP A 272 31.52 1.46 26.17
C ASP A 272 30.53 0.60 25.36
N VAL A 273 29.22 0.79 25.54
CA VAL A 273 28.19 0.00 24.85
C VAL A 273 27.84 0.62 23.50
N ASP A 274 28.21 -0.07 22.42
CA ASP A 274 27.77 0.27 21.06
C ASP A 274 26.27 -0.07 20.87
N GLY A 275 25.47 0.95 20.54
CA GLY A 275 24.04 0.83 20.23
C GLY A 275 23.73 -0.14 19.09
N GLY A 276 24.64 -0.25 18.11
CA GLY A 276 24.51 -1.17 16.98
C GLY A 276 24.72 -2.64 17.35
N CYS A 277 25.32 -2.92 18.50
CA CYS A 277 25.81 -4.23 18.91
C CYS A 277 25.49 -4.57 20.37
N ARG A 278 24.39 -4.06 20.93
CA ARG A 278 23.98 -4.26 22.33
C ARG A 278 23.94 -5.72 22.77
N GLU A 279 23.59 -6.63 21.88
CA GLU A 279 23.49 -8.06 22.16
C GLU A 279 24.84 -8.69 22.59
N GLN A 280 25.97 -8.06 22.27
CA GLN A 280 27.32 -8.50 22.66
C GLN A 280 27.59 -8.36 24.16
N TRP A 281 26.79 -7.54 24.83
CA TRP A 281 26.97 -7.16 26.23
C TRP A 281 26.05 -7.95 27.18
N LEU A 282 25.26 -8.90 26.67
CA LEU A 282 24.42 -9.78 27.48
C LEU A 282 25.25 -10.90 28.13
N CYS A 283 24.84 -11.37 29.31
CA CYS A 283 25.31 -12.66 29.82
C CYS A 283 24.56 -13.81 29.16
N SER A 284 25.06 -15.04 29.31
CA SER A 284 24.45 -16.23 28.70
C SER A 284 22.99 -16.46 29.11
N ALA A 285 22.64 -16.20 30.37
CA ALA A 285 21.25 -16.36 30.85
C ALA A 285 20.30 -15.32 30.26
N ASP A 286 20.73 -14.05 30.18
CA ASP A 286 19.93 -12.98 29.57
C ASP A 286 19.84 -13.15 28.04
N TRP A 287 20.87 -13.71 27.41
CA TRP A 287 20.83 -14.11 26.01
C TRP A 287 19.77 -15.19 25.72
N GLU A 288 19.75 -16.25 26.51
CA GLU A 288 18.73 -17.31 26.39
C GLU A 288 17.32 -16.75 26.63
N THR A 289 17.17 -15.82 27.56
CA THR A 289 15.90 -15.14 27.81
C THR A 289 15.46 -14.29 26.63
N ALA A 290 16.38 -13.52 26.04
CA ALA A 290 16.10 -12.60 24.94
C ALA A 290 15.83 -13.32 23.59
N PHE A 291 16.61 -14.36 23.28
CA PHE A 291 16.57 -15.01 21.97
C PHE A 291 15.95 -16.41 22.00
N GLY A 292 15.90 -17.09 23.15
CA GLY A 292 15.43 -18.48 23.24
C GLY A 292 13.97 -18.68 22.87
N LEU A 293 13.11 -17.69 23.11
CA LEU A 293 11.70 -17.73 22.68
C LEU A 293 11.54 -17.68 21.16
N HIS A 294 12.48 -17.07 20.45
CA HIS A 294 12.43 -16.87 19.00
C HIS A 294 13.30 -17.87 18.23
N ALA A 295 14.37 -18.36 18.86
CA ALA A 295 15.35 -19.27 18.30
C ALA A 295 15.98 -20.12 19.42
N PRO A 296 15.34 -21.22 19.84
CA PRO A 296 15.83 -22.04 20.94
C PRO A 296 17.20 -22.65 20.62
N GLY A 297 18.12 -22.60 21.57
CA GLY A 297 19.48 -23.12 21.44
C GLY A 297 20.41 -22.29 20.54
N LEU A 298 20.02 -21.07 20.14
CA LEU A 298 20.86 -20.20 19.34
C LEU A 298 22.04 -19.66 20.18
N SER A 299 23.27 -20.05 19.84
CA SER A 299 24.48 -19.46 20.45
C SER A 299 24.83 -18.11 19.84
N TYR A 300 25.60 -17.29 20.56
CA TYR A 300 26.06 -16.00 20.03
C TYR A 300 26.89 -16.15 18.75
N ALA A 301 27.79 -17.14 18.69
CA ALA A 301 28.57 -17.42 17.48
C ALA A 301 27.67 -17.77 16.27
N ALA A 302 26.63 -18.59 16.49
CA ALA A 302 25.66 -18.92 15.45
C ALA A 302 24.84 -17.70 15.02
N PHE A 303 24.45 -16.83 15.97
CA PHE A 303 23.78 -15.57 15.68
C PHE A 303 24.65 -14.62 14.85
N ALA A 304 25.93 -14.46 15.21
CA ALA A 304 26.87 -13.58 14.51
C ALA A 304 27.10 -14.00 13.05
N ALA A 305 27.01 -15.30 12.76
CA ALA A 305 27.10 -15.84 11.41
C ALA A 305 25.83 -15.63 10.55
N LEU A 306 24.72 -15.18 11.13
CA LEU A 306 23.49 -14.94 10.37
C LEU A 306 23.61 -13.70 9.47
N PRO A 307 22.90 -13.68 8.31
CA PRO A 307 22.78 -12.49 7.49
C PRO A 307 22.24 -11.28 8.29
N ALA A 308 22.70 -10.07 7.94
CA ALA A 308 22.39 -8.84 8.67
C ALA A 308 20.87 -8.63 8.89
N TRP A 309 20.05 -8.82 7.86
CA TRP A 309 18.59 -8.67 7.96
C TRP A 309 17.95 -9.60 9.02
N ARG A 310 18.50 -10.82 9.17
CA ARG A 310 17.96 -11.81 10.11
C ARG A 310 18.40 -11.49 11.54
N ARG A 311 19.64 -11.01 11.72
CA ARG A 311 20.12 -10.48 13.00
C ARG A 311 19.26 -9.30 13.46
N SER A 312 19.01 -8.32 12.57
CA SER A 312 18.14 -7.17 12.87
C SER A 312 16.73 -7.59 13.26
N LYS A 313 16.13 -8.55 12.54
CA LYS A 313 14.79 -9.07 12.88
C LYS A 313 14.72 -9.73 14.26
N LEU A 314 15.74 -10.53 14.60
CA LEU A 314 15.83 -11.16 15.92
C LEU A 314 16.08 -10.12 17.03
N LYS A 315 16.93 -9.11 16.78
CA LYS A 315 17.13 -7.99 17.70
C LYS A 315 15.85 -7.20 17.93
N GLN A 316 15.07 -6.94 16.89
CA GLN A 316 13.76 -6.27 17.01
C GLN A 316 12.80 -7.08 17.87
N ALA A 317 12.72 -8.39 17.64
CA ALA A 317 11.88 -9.29 18.42
C ALA A 317 12.29 -9.34 19.90
N ALA A 318 13.60 -9.36 20.16
CA ALA A 318 14.19 -9.31 21.50
C ALA A 318 14.15 -7.93 22.17
N GLY A 319 13.67 -6.87 21.47
CA GLY A 319 13.66 -5.51 22.00
C GLY A 319 15.06 -4.90 22.16
N LEU A 320 16.03 -5.32 21.33
CA LEU A 320 17.43 -4.87 21.31
C LEU A 320 17.82 -4.15 20.01
N PHE A 321 16.83 -3.77 19.19
CA PHE A 321 17.04 -2.96 17.99
C PHE A 321 16.90 -1.48 18.28
#